data_AF-A0A9W7C2B5-F1
#
_entry.id   AF-A0A9W7C2B5-F1
#
_cell.length_a   1.000
_cell.length_b   1.000
_cell.length_c   1.000
_cell.angle_alpha   90.00
_cell.angle_beta   90.00
_cell.angle_gamma   90.00
#
_symmetry.space_group_name_H-M   'P 1'
#
loop_
_entity.id
_entity.type
_entity.pdbx_description
1 polymer ?
#
loop_
_entity_poly.entity_id
_entity_poly.type
_entity_poly.pdbx_seq_one_letter_code
_entity_poly.pdbx_strand_id
1 'polypeptide(L)'
;MSSCPTEEESPPVNSPEEKSRILQRQSSGVSRRARLASFASAIFKPKEQSSAEKVAPTFENSRDFYLSVAESTLCFEIFDMLNTYPWFDALLDKVIDGKLHFSHLSTSVKLSEYDREVAKAAGQAFAVTLITHSQSANGVAEWILQCEGLRELDQVEISFRPALEAIGAEVLKKSSWGVSLRAAAGAIISISDLASDLVMMFAFYAEGRTQYGNATLLMISICFGLQLIMITINKYGGGLKVLGIEFVILFSGLKPAFDAYTLASGQEQKPYAAFDPLSELTGARMIELFAENIPMCILQVMSILDSRSVSATVLTSLTISCLCAGYSSGTVTLDYDISPIHRKSEGNFYGFVPDSAVKRLVMLSMLVLKSALLLIIRSTAFAFLIFLGQQYLWTFLACDLGLFLLYKIARNDFLYWAPVSGAAGVLCAFIMRTIIKVVTDFTAIMQFRHPQELGGMYWTFNVFVVISSSVAAMELYLNSLKDDDEKDDELAPAVRKTVFCLAGAWAMLFVASLFAMRPGYFRTFFDNRTAAQLKLDIWNEEMDDATRLYSLVGINPHLLRLIDEEDIVVFLRKRTEWEADTVDFWDEGVEATIDPRYLR
;
A
#
# COMPACT_ATOMS: atom_id res chain seq x y z
N MET A 1 2.98 72.10 -17.23
CA MET A 1 2.93 71.80 -18.68
C MET A 1 3.97 70.70 -18.89
N SER A 2 3.71 69.46 -19.31
CA SER A 2 2.66 68.77 -20.09
C SER A 2 2.86 67.26 -19.78
N SER A 3 1.89 66.57 -19.14
CA SER A 3 0.81 65.69 -19.68
C SER A 3 1.24 64.26 -20.09
N CYS A 4 0.57 63.27 -19.48
CA CYS A 4 0.60 61.81 -19.70
C CYS A 4 0.42 61.36 -21.17
N PRO A 5 0.88 60.15 -21.53
CA PRO A 5 0.38 59.43 -22.70
C PRO A 5 -0.92 58.67 -22.37
N THR A 6 -1.84 58.73 -23.33
CA THR A 6 -3.20 58.19 -23.38
C THR A 6 -3.26 56.68 -23.61
N GLU A 7 -4.30 56.06 -23.05
CA GLU A 7 -4.81 54.71 -23.32
C GLU A 7 -5.10 54.50 -24.82
N GLU A 8 -4.65 53.37 -25.39
CA GLU A 8 -5.14 52.86 -26.68
C GLU A 8 -6.29 51.87 -26.43
N GLU A 9 -7.48 52.23 -26.91
CA GLU A 9 -8.68 51.40 -26.92
C GLU A 9 -8.52 50.16 -27.82
N SER A 10 -8.87 48.99 -27.29
CA SER A 10 -9.08 47.75 -28.04
C SER A 10 -10.28 47.87 -29.00
N PRO A 11 -10.20 47.38 -30.26
CA PRO A 11 -11.30 47.49 -31.21
C PRO A 11 -12.43 46.48 -30.90
N PRO A 12 -13.68 46.78 -31.31
CA PRO A 12 -14.84 45.97 -30.92
C PRO A 12 -14.93 44.66 -31.72
N VAL A 13 -15.25 43.59 -30.99
CA VAL A 13 -15.54 42.24 -31.47
C VAL A 13 -16.81 42.23 -32.31
N ASN A 14 -16.69 42.16 -33.65
CA ASN A 14 -17.73 41.65 -34.57
C ASN A 14 -17.27 41.68 -36.04
N SER A 15 -16.21 40.95 -36.40
CA SER A 15 -15.90 40.74 -37.83
C SER A 15 -16.77 39.59 -38.40
N PRO A 16 -17.33 39.73 -39.62
CA PRO A 16 -18.08 38.65 -40.30
C PRO A 16 -17.23 37.39 -40.51
N GLU A 17 -15.91 37.56 -40.64
CA GLU A 17 -14.96 36.46 -40.83
C GLU A 17 -14.84 35.57 -39.60
N GLU A 18 -14.90 36.13 -38.39
CA GLU A 18 -14.79 35.35 -37.15
C GLU A 18 -16.06 34.54 -36.88
N LYS A 19 -17.25 35.10 -37.18
CA LYS A 19 -18.51 34.35 -37.19
C LYS A 19 -18.50 33.21 -38.21
N SER A 20 -17.90 33.42 -39.39
CA SER A 20 -17.77 32.37 -40.40
C SER A 20 -16.82 31.24 -39.97
N ARG A 21 -15.75 31.55 -39.24
CA ARG A 21 -14.80 30.56 -38.66
C ARG A 21 -15.43 29.79 -37.51
N ILE A 22 -16.23 30.43 -36.66
CA ILE A 22 -16.97 29.75 -35.58
C ILE A 22 -18.04 28.82 -36.17
N LEU A 23 -18.78 29.25 -37.21
CA LEU A 23 -19.76 28.41 -37.91
C LEU A 23 -19.10 27.26 -38.68
N GLN A 24 -17.92 27.44 -39.26
CA GLN A 24 -17.12 26.34 -39.85
C GLN A 24 -16.60 25.36 -38.79
N ARG A 25 -16.17 25.85 -37.62
CA ARG A 25 -15.76 24.98 -36.51
C ARG A 25 -16.94 24.19 -35.95
N GLN A 26 -18.10 24.82 -35.78
CA GLN A 26 -19.33 24.15 -35.34
C GLN A 26 -19.84 23.14 -36.38
N SER A 27 -19.82 23.46 -37.68
CA SER A 27 -20.24 22.52 -38.73
C SER A 27 -19.27 21.33 -38.87
N SER A 28 -17.97 21.53 -38.69
CA SER A 28 -16.98 20.45 -38.65
C SER A 28 -17.15 19.54 -37.43
N GLY A 29 -17.51 20.09 -36.27
CA GLY A 29 -17.81 19.35 -35.04
C GLY A 29 -19.11 18.53 -35.13
N VAL A 30 -20.17 19.09 -35.74
CA VAL A 30 -21.44 18.39 -36.00
C VAL A 30 -21.24 17.26 -37.02
N SER A 31 -20.44 17.49 -38.07
CA SER A 31 -20.06 16.47 -39.04
C SER A 31 -19.18 15.36 -38.46
N ARG A 32 -18.35 15.67 -37.45
CA ARG A 32 -17.57 14.67 -36.68
C ARG A 32 -18.47 13.83 -35.79
N ARG A 33 -19.38 14.46 -35.01
CA ARG A 33 -20.34 13.76 -34.15
C ARG A 33 -21.31 12.87 -34.94
N ALA A 34 -21.78 13.32 -36.11
CA ALA A 34 -22.63 12.52 -37.00
C ALA A 34 -21.88 11.30 -37.59
N ARG A 35 -20.60 11.47 -37.95
CA ARG A 35 -19.74 10.35 -38.41
C ARG A 35 -19.37 9.38 -37.30
N LEU A 36 -19.16 9.87 -36.07
CA LEU A 36 -18.93 9.05 -34.87
C LEU A 36 -20.19 8.26 -34.46
N ALA A 37 -21.37 8.88 -34.54
CA ALA A 37 -22.64 8.18 -34.31
C ALA A 37 -22.90 7.11 -35.39
N SER A 38 -22.55 7.41 -36.65
CA SER A 38 -22.57 6.43 -37.75
C SER A 38 -21.62 5.26 -37.50
N PHE A 39 -20.39 5.52 -37.04
CA PHE A 39 -19.39 4.51 -36.69
C PHE A 39 -19.83 3.63 -35.51
N ALA A 40 -20.34 4.23 -34.43
CA ALA A 40 -20.94 3.49 -33.31
C ALA A 40 -22.13 2.65 -33.78
N SER A 41 -22.99 3.17 -34.67
CA SER A 41 -24.12 2.39 -35.20
C SER A 41 -23.69 1.22 -36.10
N ALA A 42 -22.53 1.30 -36.76
CA ALA A 42 -22.00 0.27 -37.65
C ALA A 42 -21.35 -0.90 -36.89
N ILE A 43 -20.63 -0.62 -35.79
CA ILE A 43 -20.05 -1.64 -34.91
C ILE A 43 -21.14 -2.40 -34.13
N PHE A 44 -22.22 -1.70 -33.75
CA PHE A 44 -23.28 -2.24 -32.91
C PHE A 44 -24.47 -2.84 -33.69
N LYS A 45 -24.34 -3.09 -35.01
CA LYS A 45 -25.40 -3.77 -35.75
C LYS A 45 -25.63 -5.18 -35.16
N PRO A 46 -26.83 -5.51 -34.67
CA PRO A 46 -27.12 -6.87 -34.26
C PRO A 46 -27.00 -7.77 -35.48
N LYS A 47 -26.15 -8.81 -35.41
CA LYS A 47 -26.25 -9.93 -36.35
C LYS A 47 -27.65 -10.51 -36.19
N GLU A 48 -28.46 -10.46 -37.24
CA GLU A 48 -29.65 -11.32 -37.34
C GLU A 48 -29.18 -12.78 -37.38
N GLN A 49 -28.96 -13.35 -36.20
CA GLN A 49 -28.96 -14.80 -36.01
C GLN A 49 -30.32 -15.17 -35.43
N SER A 50 -31.11 -15.78 -36.32
CA SER A 50 -32.27 -16.59 -36.03
C SER A 50 -32.13 -17.35 -34.71
N SER A 51 -33.18 -17.26 -33.89
CA SER A 51 -33.53 -18.16 -32.78
C SER A 51 -32.90 -17.85 -31.41
N ALA A 52 -33.54 -16.90 -30.72
CA ALA A 52 -33.83 -16.85 -29.29
C ALA A 52 -32.87 -17.57 -28.31
N GLU A 53 -31.86 -16.85 -27.82
CA GLU A 53 -31.35 -17.07 -26.46
C GLU A 53 -31.03 -15.73 -25.80
N LYS A 54 -31.59 -15.51 -24.60
CA LYS A 54 -31.49 -14.28 -23.82
C LYS A 54 -30.06 -14.06 -23.34
N VAL A 55 -29.28 -13.21 -24.04
CA VAL A 55 -28.02 -12.67 -23.53
C VAL A 55 -28.02 -11.15 -23.70
N ALA A 56 -28.43 -10.44 -22.66
CA ALA A 56 -28.21 -9.00 -22.50
C ALA A 56 -28.02 -8.73 -21.00
N PRO A 57 -26.76 -8.49 -20.57
CA PRO A 57 -26.41 -7.15 -20.07
C PRO A 57 -24.97 -6.70 -20.43
N THR A 58 -24.25 -7.41 -21.31
CA THR A 58 -22.81 -7.14 -21.59
C THR A 58 -22.56 -5.98 -22.56
N PHE A 59 -23.54 -5.61 -23.39
CA PHE A 59 -23.32 -4.72 -24.54
C PHE A 59 -23.42 -3.22 -24.23
N GLU A 60 -24.06 -2.83 -23.12
CA GLU A 60 -24.28 -1.42 -22.74
C GLU A 60 -23.02 -0.77 -22.15
N ASN A 61 -22.25 -1.50 -21.35
CA ASN A 61 -20.96 -1.05 -20.80
C ASN A 61 -19.89 -0.80 -21.87
N SER A 62 -19.92 -1.54 -22.98
CA SER A 62 -18.96 -1.38 -24.08
C SER A 62 -19.21 -0.07 -24.84
N ARG A 63 -20.47 0.38 -24.96
CA ARG A 63 -20.82 1.61 -25.71
C ARG A 63 -20.22 2.86 -25.07
N ASP A 64 -20.35 3.01 -23.76
CA ASP A 64 -19.81 4.16 -23.03
C ASP A 64 -18.27 4.14 -22.96
N PHE A 65 -17.65 2.95 -23.00
CA PHE A 65 -16.20 2.79 -23.15
C PHE A 65 -15.70 3.24 -24.53
N TYR A 66 -16.35 2.81 -25.61
CA TYR A 66 -15.99 3.27 -26.96
C TYR A 66 -16.23 4.78 -27.12
N LEU A 67 -17.26 5.34 -26.50
CA LEU A 67 -17.51 6.78 -26.49
C LEU A 67 -16.46 7.56 -25.67
N SER A 68 -15.91 7.01 -24.59
CA SER A 68 -14.83 7.65 -23.82
C SER A 68 -13.48 7.61 -24.55
N VAL A 69 -13.21 6.56 -25.35
CA VAL A 69 -12.02 6.46 -26.21
C VAL A 69 -12.16 7.32 -27.48
N ALA A 70 -13.40 7.58 -27.92
CA ALA A 70 -13.74 8.31 -29.16
C ALA A 70 -13.44 9.81 -29.18
N GLU A 71 -12.98 10.40 -28.08
CA GLU A 71 -12.48 11.78 -28.08
C GLU A 71 -11.02 11.88 -28.56
N SER A 72 -10.30 10.75 -28.69
CA SER A 72 -8.92 10.72 -29.17
C SER A 72 -8.83 10.56 -30.71
N THR A 73 -7.78 11.11 -31.32
CA THR A 73 -7.49 11.09 -32.76
C THR A 73 -7.41 9.67 -33.36
N LEU A 74 -7.34 8.62 -32.51
CA LEU A 74 -7.08 7.22 -32.85
C LEU A 74 -8.33 6.39 -33.24
N CYS A 75 -9.55 6.92 -33.07
CA CYS A 75 -10.76 6.14 -33.40
C CYS A 75 -10.93 5.82 -34.89
N PHE A 76 -10.42 6.67 -35.78
CA PHE A 76 -10.43 6.39 -37.22
C PHE A 76 -9.48 5.25 -37.59
N GLU A 77 -8.34 5.13 -36.91
CA GLU A 77 -7.32 4.13 -37.18
C GLU A 77 -7.73 2.75 -36.64
N ILE A 78 -8.40 2.71 -35.48
CA ILE A 78 -9.02 1.48 -34.96
C ILE A 78 -10.11 0.97 -35.92
N PHE A 79 -10.89 1.87 -36.54
CA PHE A 79 -11.89 1.47 -37.53
C PHE A 79 -11.27 0.84 -38.77
N ASP A 80 -10.16 1.40 -39.23
CA ASP A 80 -9.46 0.90 -40.42
C ASP A 80 -8.92 -0.51 -40.17
N MET A 81 -8.33 -0.75 -38.99
CA MET A 81 -7.91 -2.09 -38.56
C MET A 81 -9.08 -3.07 -38.43
N LEU A 82 -10.23 -2.64 -37.90
CA LEU A 82 -11.45 -3.46 -37.80
C LEU A 82 -11.99 -3.89 -39.18
N ASN A 83 -11.85 -3.05 -40.20
CA ASN A 83 -12.27 -3.37 -41.56
C ASN A 83 -11.23 -4.20 -42.32
N THR A 84 -9.95 -4.05 -41.99
CA THR A 84 -8.83 -4.73 -42.65
C THR A 84 -8.61 -6.15 -42.09
N TYR A 85 -8.83 -6.35 -40.79
CA TYR A 85 -8.57 -7.62 -40.10
C TYR A 85 -9.87 -8.21 -39.50
N PRO A 86 -10.46 -9.25 -40.12
CA PRO A 86 -11.75 -9.81 -39.70
C PRO A 86 -11.81 -10.43 -38.29
N TRP A 87 -10.66 -10.68 -37.66
CA TRP A 87 -10.53 -11.26 -36.32
C TRP A 87 -10.24 -10.21 -35.23
N PHE A 88 -9.95 -8.96 -35.62
CA PHE A 88 -9.50 -7.90 -34.72
C PHE A 88 -10.58 -7.47 -33.72
N ASP A 89 -11.85 -7.60 -34.10
CA ASP A 89 -12.99 -7.36 -33.22
C ASP A 89 -12.98 -8.27 -31.98
N ALA A 90 -12.64 -9.53 -32.17
CA ALA A 90 -12.59 -10.53 -31.11
C ALA A 90 -11.37 -10.37 -30.19
N LEU A 91 -10.26 -9.84 -30.72
CA LEU A 91 -9.10 -9.39 -29.94
C LEU A 91 -9.50 -8.24 -29.01
N LEU A 92 -10.09 -7.19 -29.59
CA LEU A 92 -10.51 -5.99 -28.85
C LEU A 92 -11.58 -6.29 -27.81
N ASP A 93 -12.55 -7.18 -28.10
CA ASP A 93 -13.55 -7.62 -27.12
C ASP A 93 -12.90 -8.16 -25.84
N LYS A 94 -11.85 -8.98 -25.96
CA LYS A 94 -11.15 -9.55 -24.80
C LYS A 94 -10.19 -8.59 -24.12
N VAL A 95 -9.53 -7.73 -24.89
CA VAL A 95 -8.73 -6.62 -24.37
C VAL A 95 -9.59 -5.68 -23.49
N ILE A 96 -10.81 -5.38 -23.93
CA ILE A 96 -11.73 -4.46 -23.23
C ILE A 96 -12.48 -5.15 -22.09
N ASP A 97 -12.84 -6.43 -22.23
CA ASP A 97 -13.43 -7.25 -21.14
C ASP A 97 -12.50 -7.25 -19.91
N GLY A 98 -11.19 -7.19 -20.13
CA GLY A 98 -10.19 -6.91 -19.09
C GLY A 98 -10.13 -7.98 -17.99
N LYS A 99 -10.74 -9.14 -18.18
CA LYS A 99 -10.78 -10.25 -17.21
C LYS A 99 -9.44 -10.98 -17.14
N LEU A 100 -9.01 -11.30 -15.91
CA LEU A 100 -7.80 -12.10 -15.69
C LEU A 100 -8.02 -13.54 -16.13
N HIS A 101 -7.37 -13.92 -17.23
CA HIS A 101 -7.25 -15.30 -17.67
C HIS A 101 -5.77 -15.69 -17.64
N PHE A 102 -5.41 -16.59 -16.72
CA PHE A 102 -4.07 -17.19 -16.65
C PHE A 102 -3.94 -18.32 -17.66
N SER A 103 -4.15 -18.02 -18.94
CA SER A 103 -3.81 -18.94 -20.02
C SER A 103 -2.32 -18.79 -20.34
N HIS A 104 -1.60 -19.91 -20.39
CA HIS A 104 -0.25 -19.93 -20.95
C HIS A 104 -0.36 -19.75 -22.46
N LEU A 105 -0.05 -18.57 -22.99
CA LEU A 105 0.04 -18.40 -24.44
C LEU A 105 1.25 -17.54 -24.83
N SER A 106 2.30 -18.22 -25.27
CA SER A 106 3.24 -17.72 -26.27
C SER A 106 2.73 -18.26 -27.61
N THR A 107 1.93 -17.49 -28.35
CA THR A 107 1.48 -17.89 -29.69
C THR A 107 2.59 -17.58 -30.69
N SER A 108 3.33 -18.61 -31.13
CA SER A 108 4.23 -18.56 -32.29
C SER A 108 3.47 -18.60 -33.63
N VAL A 109 2.26 -18.04 -33.64
CA VAL A 109 1.34 -18.05 -34.79
C VAL A 109 1.55 -16.74 -35.54
N LYS A 110 1.83 -16.84 -36.84
CA LYS A 110 2.06 -15.71 -37.73
C LYS A 110 0.79 -14.94 -38.03
N LEU A 111 0.91 -13.67 -38.43
CA LEU A 111 -0.23 -12.80 -38.73
C LEU A 111 -1.14 -13.36 -39.83
N SER A 112 -0.58 -14.10 -40.79
CA SER A 112 -1.34 -14.74 -41.88
C SER A 112 -2.25 -15.88 -41.43
N GLU A 113 -1.98 -16.46 -40.26
CA GLU A 113 -2.72 -17.60 -39.68
C GLU A 113 -3.58 -17.18 -38.48
N TYR A 114 -3.67 -15.88 -38.20
CA TYR A 114 -4.52 -15.36 -37.12
C TYR A 114 -5.99 -15.59 -37.45
N ASP A 115 -6.64 -16.41 -36.63
CA ASP A 115 -8.08 -16.60 -36.64
C ASP A 115 -8.73 -15.96 -35.41
N ARG A 116 -10.05 -16.10 -35.31
CA ARG A 116 -10.84 -15.47 -34.25
C ARG A 116 -10.60 -16.08 -32.87
N GLU A 117 -10.19 -17.34 -32.78
CA GLU A 117 -9.93 -18.01 -31.49
C GLU A 117 -8.52 -17.66 -30.98
N VAL A 118 -7.54 -17.61 -31.88
CA VAL A 118 -6.18 -17.11 -31.59
C VAL A 118 -6.25 -15.64 -31.14
N ALA A 119 -7.05 -14.81 -31.82
CA ALA A 119 -7.27 -13.42 -31.43
C ALA A 119 -7.88 -13.27 -30.02
N LYS A 120 -8.89 -14.07 -29.67
CA LYS A 120 -9.47 -14.06 -28.31
C LYS A 120 -8.44 -14.47 -27.26
N ALA A 121 -7.67 -15.51 -27.52
CA ALA A 121 -6.67 -16.02 -26.58
C ALA A 121 -5.53 -15.01 -26.37
N ALA A 122 -5.09 -14.33 -27.44
CA ALA A 122 -4.15 -13.22 -27.35
C ALA A 122 -4.71 -12.04 -26.54
N GLY A 123 -5.99 -11.67 -26.77
CA GLY A 123 -6.66 -10.60 -26.03
C GLY A 123 -6.85 -10.92 -24.54
N GLN A 124 -7.06 -12.19 -24.18
CA GLN A 124 -7.14 -12.65 -22.79
C GLN A 124 -5.81 -12.52 -22.03
N ALA A 125 -4.68 -12.66 -22.72
CA ALA A 125 -3.34 -12.48 -22.14
C ALA A 125 -3.00 -11.00 -21.88
N PHE A 126 -3.74 -10.06 -22.48
CA PHE A 126 -3.50 -8.62 -22.34
C PHE A 126 -3.69 -8.13 -20.91
N ALA A 127 -4.73 -8.60 -20.21
CA ALA A 127 -4.99 -8.21 -18.83
C ALA A 127 -3.85 -8.64 -17.89
N VAL A 128 -3.28 -9.84 -18.10
CA VAL A 128 -2.17 -10.37 -17.28
C VAL A 128 -0.88 -9.57 -17.50
N THR A 129 -0.59 -9.15 -18.72
CA THR A 129 0.60 -8.34 -19.05
C THR A 129 0.46 -6.88 -18.65
N LEU A 130 -0.76 -6.34 -18.65
CA LEU A 130 -1.05 -5.01 -18.10
C LEU A 130 -0.88 -4.95 -16.59
N ILE A 131 -1.36 -5.94 -15.83
CA ILE A 131 -1.21 -5.93 -14.35
C ILE A 131 0.25 -6.08 -13.90
N THR A 132 1.13 -6.60 -14.76
CA THR A 132 2.56 -6.71 -14.46
C THR A 132 3.33 -5.40 -14.66
N HIS A 133 2.66 -4.34 -15.13
CA HIS A 133 3.27 -3.04 -15.45
C HIS A 133 2.52 -1.86 -14.83
N SER A 134 3.24 -0.82 -14.44
CA SER A 134 2.69 0.43 -13.88
C SER A 134 2.17 1.41 -14.94
N GLN A 135 2.55 1.21 -16.20
CA GLN A 135 2.19 2.05 -17.34
C GLN A 135 1.71 1.15 -18.49
N SER A 136 0.63 1.55 -19.15
CA SER A 136 0.05 0.78 -20.26
C SER A 136 1.05 0.55 -21.40
N ALA A 137 1.90 1.55 -21.70
CA ALA A 137 2.96 1.46 -22.71
C ALA A 137 3.88 0.24 -22.53
N ASN A 138 4.33 -0.01 -21.31
CA ASN A 138 5.24 -1.13 -21.04
C ASN A 138 4.50 -2.47 -21.08
N GLY A 139 3.26 -2.53 -20.60
CA GLY A 139 2.43 -3.73 -20.66
C GLY A 139 2.05 -4.12 -22.09
N VAL A 140 1.68 -3.14 -22.92
CA VAL A 140 1.39 -3.33 -24.35
C VAL A 140 2.64 -3.76 -25.10
N ALA A 141 3.80 -3.18 -24.79
CA ALA A 141 5.05 -3.58 -25.42
C ALA A 141 5.44 -5.03 -25.11
N GLU A 142 5.33 -5.46 -23.85
CA GLU A 142 5.60 -6.85 -23.47
C GLU A 142 4.58 -7.80 -24.08
N TRP A 143 3.29 -7.43 -24.09
CA TRP A 143 2.23 -8.22 -24.70
C TRP A 143 2.45 -8.46 -26.20
N ILE A 144 2.80 -7.40 -26.94
CA ILE A 144 3.15 -7.50 -28.38
C ILE A 144 4.36 -8.42 -28.60
N LEU A 145 5.35 -8.39 -27.69
CA LEU A 145 6.51 -9.27 -27.79
C LEU A 145 6.19 -10.75 -27.51
N GLN A 146 5.17 -11.04 -26.71
CA GLN A 146 4.75 -12.40 -26.38
C GLN A 146 3.94 -13.08 -27.51
N CYS A 147 3.36 -12.30 -28.43
CA CYS A 147 2.54 -12.79 -29.53
C CYS A 147 3.19 -12.46 -30.89
N GLU A 148 3.69 -13.47 -31.60
CA GLU A 148 4.43 -13.27 -32.86
C GLU A 148 3.61 -12.53 -33.93
N GLY A 149 2.34 -12.90 -34.13
CA GLY A 149 1.45 -12.19 -35.06
C GLY A 149 1.13 -10.75 -34.66
N LEU A 150 1.08 -10.41 -33.37
CA LEU A 150 0.88 -9.02 -32.93
C LEU A 150 2.13 -8.17 -33.14
N ARG A 151 3.33 -8.78 -33.07
CA ARG A 151 4.59 -8.12 -33.42
C ARG A 151 4.67 -7.80 -34.91
N GLU A 152 4.18 -8.70 -35.77
CA GLU A 152 4.05 -8.44 -37.20
C GLU A 152 3.02 -7.33 -37.47
N LEU A 153 1.88 -7.34 -36.77
CA LEU A 153 0.87 -6.28 -36.87
C LEU A 153 1.40 -4.91 -36.45
N ASP A 154 2.14 -4.84 -35.34
CA ASP A 154 2.77 -3.60 -34.84
C ASP A 154 3.81 -3.01 -35.83
N GLN A 155 4.42 -3.84 -36.67
CA GLN A 155 5.34 -3.38 -37.71
C GLN A 155 4.62 -2.85 -38.97
N VAL A 156 3.42 -3.37 -39.25
CA VAL A 156 2.60 -3.00 -40.41
C VAL A 156 1.73 -1.78 -40.10
N GLU A 157 1.12 -1.75 -38.92
CA GLU A 157 0.16 -0.75 -38.48
C GLU A 157 0.77 0.17 -37.43
N ILE A 158 1.28 1.33 -37.86
CA ILE A 158 1.97 2.32 -37.00
C ILE A 158 1.08 2.78 -35.83
N SER A 159 -0.24 2.81 -36.04
CA SER A 159 -1.25 3.24 -35.08
C SER A 159 -1.68 2.16 -34.07
N PHE A 160 -1.28 0.90 -34.27
CA PHE A 160 -1.73 -0.22 -33.45
C PHE A 160 -1.30 -0.06 -31.98
N ARG A 161 -0.01 0.14 -31.72
CA ARG A 161 0.52 0.29 -30.36
C ARG A 161 -0.05 1.50 -29.61
N PRO A 162 -0.02 2.73 -30.14
CA PRO A 162 -0.61 3.89 -29.44
C PRO A 162 -2.10 3.71 -29.10
N ALA A 163 -2.87 3.02 -29.95
CA ALA A 163 -4.27 2.72 -29.69
C ALA A 163 -4.46 1.76 -28.51
N LEU A 164 -3.67 0.70 -28.46
CA LEU A 164 -3.72 -0.30 -27.39
C LEU A 164 -3.17 0.27 -26.07
N GLU A 165 -2.25 1.23 -26.12
CA GLU A 165 -1.77 1.97 -24.93
C GLU A 165 -2.86 2.84 -24.31
N ALA A 166 -3.65 3.54 -25.13
CA ALA A 166 -4.78 4.34 -24.66
C ALA A 166 -5.90 3.44 -24.09
N ILE A 167 -6.23 2.34 -24.78
CA ILE A 167 -7.21 1.35 -24.31
C ILE A 167 -6.73 0.71 -23.00
N GLY A 168 -5.47 0.30 -22.92
CA GLY A 168 -4.87 -0.30 -21.73
C GLY A 168 -4.86 0.64 -20.53
N ALA A 169 -4.66 1.95 -20.74
CA ALA A 169 -4.75 2.94 -19.68
C ALA A 169 -6.18 3.05 -19.11
N GLU A 170 -7.19 3.03 -19.97
CA GLU A 170 -8.60 3.05 -19.54
C GLU A 170 -9.05 1.71 -18.91
N VAL A 171 -8.54 0.57 -19.40
CA VAL A 171 -8.77 -0.74 -18.79
C VAL A 171 -8.11 -0.81 -17.41
N LEU A 172 -6.89 -0.29 -17.22
CA LEU A 172 -6.25 -0.19 -15.90
C LEU A 172 -7.04 0.71 -14.95
N LYS A 173 -7.65 1.79 -15.48
CA LYS A 173 -8.47 2.72 -14.71
C LYS A 173 -9.82 2.12 -14.29
N LYS A 174 -10.44 1.29 -15.14
CA LYS A 174 -11.75 0.66 -14.88
C LYS A 174 -11.66 -0.69 -14.19
N SER A 175 -10.59 -1.45 -14.38
CA SER A 175 -10.51 -2.84 -13.94
C SER A 175 -9.99 -2.94 -12.50
N SER A 176 -10.90 -3.21 -11.58
CA SER A 176 -10.65 -3.31 -10.13
C SER A 176 -9.85 -4.55 -9.70
N TRP A 177 -9.13 -5.24 -10.60
CA TRP A 177 -8.56 -6.56 -10.30
C TRP A 177 -7.47 -6.52 -9.24
N GLY A 178 -6.58 -5.53 -9.29
CA GLY A 178 -5.56 -5.33 -8.25
C GLY A 178 -6.18 -5.04 -6.88
N VAL A 179 -7.33 -4.36 -6.86
CA VAL A 179 -8.13 -4.05 -5.66
C VAL A 179 -8.78 -5.31 -5.11
N SER A 180 -9.47 -6.08 -5.96
CA SER A 180 -10.15 -7.32 -5.57
C SER A 180 -9.16 -8.41 -5.15
N LEU A 181 -8.01 -8.53 -5.81
CA LEU A 181 -6.97 -9.51 -5.44
C LEU A 181 -6.32 -9.16 -4.10
N ARG A 182 -5.99 -7.88 -3.87
CA ARG A 182 -5.46 -7.43 -2.57
C ARG A 182 -6.46 -7.60 -1.44
N ALA A 183 -7.73 -7.26 -1.66
CA ALA A 183 -8.79 -7.48 -0.69
C ALA A 183 -8.99 -8.97 -0.38
N ALA A 184 -9.01 -9.83 -1.41
CA ALA A 184 -9.14 -11.28 -1.25
C ALA A 184 -7.93 -11.90 -0.54
N ALA A 185 -6.71 -11.51 -0.90
CA ALA A 185 -5.50 -11.95 -0.21
C ALA A 185 -5.49 -11.49 1.25
N GLY A 186 -5.87 -10.23 1.52
CA GLY A 186 -6.03 -9.70 2.86
C GLY A 186 -7.05 -10.48 3.69
N ALA A 187 -8.19 -10.87 3.10
CA ALA A 187 -9.21 -11.69 3.75
C ALA A 187 -8.70 -13.09 4.08
N ILE A 188 -8.10 -13.78 3.11
CA ILE A 188 -7.55 -15.14 3.31
C ILE A 188 -6.50 -15.12 4.42
N ILE A 189 -5.60 -14.14 4.40
CA ILE A 189 -4.53 -14.02 5.40
C ILE A 189 -5.12 -13.72 6.78
N SER A 190 -6.05 -12.77 6.89
CA SER A 190 -6.69 -12.43 8.17
C SER A 190 -7.47 -13.60 8.78
N ILE A 191 -8.24 -14.33 7.96
CA ILE A 191 -8.97 -15.50 8.42
C ILE A 191 -8.02 -16.63 8.80
N SER A 192 -6.92 -16.82 8.05
CA SER A 192 -5.93 -17.85 8.34
C SER A 192 -5.20 -17.59 9.65
N ASP A 193 -4.87 -16.34 9.95
CA ASP A 193 -4.22 -15.92 11.19
C ASP A 193 -5.15 -16.20 12.39
N LEU A 194 -6.38 -15.69 12.36
CA LEU A 194 -7.39 -15.95 13.40
C LEU A 194 -7.67 -17.44 13.59
N ALA A 195 -7.76 -18.20 12.50
CA ALA A 195 -7.98 -19.64 12.56
C ALA A 195 -6.80 -20.39 13.19
N SER A 196 -5.56 -20.00 12.85
CA SER A 196 -4.35 -20.60 13.41
C SER A 196 -4.27 -20.38 14.92
N ASP A 197 -4.64 -19.18 15.37
CA ASP A 197 -4.65 -18.83 16.79
C ASP A 197 -5.73 -19.59 17.57
N LEU A 198 -6.94 -19.72 17.01
CA LEU A 198 -8.01 -20.53 17.61
C LEU A 198 -7.62 -22.03 17.68
N VAL A 199 -7.02 -22.57 16.62
CA VAL A 199 -6.53 -23.96 16.61
C VAL A 199 -5.51 -24.18 17.73
N MET A 200 -4.55 -23.26 17.89
CA MET A 200 -3.55 -23.34 18.96
C MET A 200 -4.17 -23.20 20.35
N MET A 201 -5.13 -22.28 20.52
CA MET A 201 -5.87 -22.12 21.77
C MET A 201 -6.55 -23.45 22.18
N PHE A 202 -7.30 -24.06 21.26
CA PHE A 202 -7.98 -25.33 21.54
C PHE A 202 -7.00 -26.47 21.77
N ALA A 203 -5.88 -26.51 21.03
CA ALA A 203 -4.82 -27.49 21.26
C ALA A 203 -4.23 -27.36 22.67
N PHE A 204 -3.92 -26.15 23.13
CA PHE A 204 -3.41 -25.93 24.49
C PHE A 204 -4.40 -26.36 25.58
N TYR A 205 -5.70 -26.08 25.40
CA TYR A 205 -6.70 -26.56 26.36
C TYR A 205 -6.85 -28.08 26.33
N ALA A 206 -6.83 -28.70 25.15
CA ALA A 206 -6.91 -30.16 24.99
C ALA A 206 -5.71 -30.89 25.62
N GLU A 207 -4.52 -30.29 25.55
CA GLU A 207 -3.29 -30.79 26.18
C GLU A 207 -3.21 -30.50 27.69
N GLY A 208 -4.22 -29.85 28.28
CA GLY A 208 -4.23 -29.45 29.69
C GLY A 208 -3.30 -28.28 30.03
N ARG A 209 -2.70 -27.63 29.01
CA ARG A 209 -1.85 -26.44 29.11
C ARG A 209 -2.70 -25.17 29.25
N THR A 210 -3.56 -25.14 30.27
CA THR A 210 -4.56 -24.07 30.49
C THR A 210 -3.96 -22.67 30.60
N GLN A 211 -2.73 -22.53 31.11
CA GLN A 211 -2.02 -21.26 31.16
C GLN A 211 -1.75 -20.69 29.75
N TYR A 212 -1.27 -21.52 28.82
CA TYR A 212 -1.03 -21.14 27.43
C TYR A 212 -2.33 -20.82 26.69
N GLY A 213 -3.39 -21.61 26.93
CA GLY A 213 -4.73 -21.33 26.39
C GLY A 213 -5.31 -20.00 26.88
N ASN A 214 -5.23 -19.72 28.18
CA ASN A 214 -5.70 -18.45 28.76
C ASN A 214 -4.90 -17.25 28.27
N ALA A 215 -3.58 -17.40 28.12
CA ALA A 215 -2.73 -16.35 27.57
C ALA A 215 -3.12 -16.03 26.11
N THR A 216 -3.37 -17.07 25.30
CA THR A 216 -3.84 -16.93 23.91
C THR A 216 -5.15 -16.15 23.84
N LEU A 217 -6.15 -16.54 24.64
CA LEU A 217 -7.44 -15.85 24.70
C LEU A 217 -7.31 -14.39 25.14
N LEU A 218 -6.41 -14.11 26.09
CA LEU A 218 -6.13 -12.75 26.57
C LEU A 218 -5.55 -11.87 25.45
N MET A 219 -4.59 -12.37 24.67
CA MET A 219 -3.99 -11.64 23.55
C MET A 219 -5.04 -11.25 22.50
N ILE A 220 -5.85 -12.23 22.07
CA ILE A 220 -6.96 -12.01 21.13
C ILE A 220 -7.90 -10.93 21.70
N SER A 221 -8.29 -11.07 22.97
CA SER A 221 -9.20 -10.12 23.63
C SER A 221 -8.64 -8.70 23.69
N ILE A 222 -7.34 -8.54 23.96
CA ILE A 222 -6.66 -7.22 23.97
C ILE A 222 -6.60 -6.64 22.56
N CYS A 223 -6.29 -7.44 21.54
CA CYS A 223 -6.26 -7.02 20.14
C CYS A 223 -7.62 -6.46 19.72
N PHE A 224 -8.71 -7.23 19.90
CA PHE A 224 -10.07 -6.77 19.63
C PHE A 224 -10.43 -5.50 20.41
N GLY A 225 -10.08 -5.43 21.70
CA GLY A 225 -10.34 -4.26 22.54
C GLY A 225 -9.66 -2.99 22.02
N LEU A 226 -8.38 -3.08 21.63
CA LEU A 226 -7.63 -1.96 21.07
C LEU A 226 -8.17 -1.55 19.69
N GLN A 227 -8.54 -2.51 18.83
CA GLN A 227 -9.15 -2.21 17.54
C GLN A 227 -10.52 -1.52 17.70
N LEU A 228 -11.35 -1.93 18.67
CA LEU A 228 -12.61 -1.25 18.99
C LEU A 228 -12.40 0.20 19.41
N ILE A 229 -11.39 0.48 20.25
CA ILE A 229 -11.03 1.84 20.65
C ILE A 229 -10.63 2.66 19.42
N MET A 230 -9.75 2.12 18.57
CA MET A 230 -9.31 2.79 17.36
C MET A 230 -10.48 3.10 16.41
N ILE A 231 -11.36 2.14 16.13
CA ILE A 231 -12.56 2.33 15.29
C ILE A 231 -13.47 3.40 15.89
N THR A 232 -13.66 3.37 17.21
CA THR A 232 -14.50 4.35 17.91
C THR A 232 -13.93 5.76 17.76
N ILE A 233 -12.63 5.93 18.00
CA ILE A 233 -11.94 7.23 17.81
C ILE A 233 -12.08 7.69 16.35
N ASN A 234 -11.83 6.78 15.40
CA ASN A 234 -11.82 7.12 14.00
C ASN A 234 -13.22 7.52 13.48
N LYS A 235 -14.27 6.79 13.85
CA LYS A 235 -15.62 6.95 13.25
C LYS A 235 -16.66 7.53 14.20
N TYR A 236 -16.24 8.15 15.30
CA TYR A 236 -17.12 8.77 16.30
C TYR A 236 -18.15 9.72 15.66
N GLY A 237 -17.71 10.58 14.73
CA GLY A 237 -18.56 11.55 14.05
C GLY A 237 -19.59 10.95 13.08
N GLY A 238 -19.44 9.68 12.68
CA GLY A 238 -20.35 8.99 11.75
C GLY A 238 -21.62 8.43 12.39
N GLY A 239 -21.72 8.46 13.72
CA GLY A 239 -22.86 7.98 14.49
C GLY A 239 -22.90 6.46 14.72
N LEU A 240 -23.84 6.02 15.57
CA LEU A 240 -23.94 4.64 16.07
C LEU A 240 -24.12 3.58 14.98
N LYS A 241 -24.79 3.92 13.86
CA LYS A 241 -25.00 2.96 12.75
C LYS A 241 -23.68 2.60 12.06
N VAL A 242 -22.81 3.59 11.83
CA VAL A 242 -21.50 3.37 11.21
C VAL A 242 -20.63 2.53 12.13
N LEU A 243 -20.56 2.89 13.42
CA LEU A 243 -19.83 2.13 14.42
C LEU A 243 -20.32 0.68 14.54
N GLY A 244 -21.63 0.47 14.56
CA GLY A 244 -22.22 -0.88 14.62
C GLY A 244 -21.83 -1.76 13.43
N ILE A 245 -21.76 -1.20 12.22
CA ILE A 245 -21.32 -1.92 11.02
C ILE A 245 -19.83 -2.28 11.14
N GLU A 246 -18.98 -1.34 11.53
CA GLU A 246 -17.54 -1.58 11.69
C GLU A 246 -17.26 -2.63 12.77
N PHE A 247 -18.03 -2.64 13.86
CA PHE A 247 -17.90 -3.67 14.90
C PHE A 247 -18.28 -5.05 14.38
N VAL A 248 -19.34 -5.16 13.59
CA VAL A 248 -19.71 -6.44 12.94
C VAL A 248 -18.60 -6.91 12.00
N ILE A 249 -18.03 -6.00 11.20
CA ILE A 249 -16.91 -6.30 10.30
C ILE A 249 -15.68 -6.78 11.11
N LEU A 250 -15.36 -6.10 12.21
CA LEU A 250 -14.28 -6.51 13.12
C LEU A 250 -14.51 -7.91 13.68
N PHE A 251 -15.65 -8.16 14.34
CA PHE A 251 -15.95 -9.46 14.95
C PHE A 251 -16.11 -10.60 13.94
N SER A 252 -16.39 -10.29 12.67
CA SER A 252 -16.35 -11.28 11.59
C SER A 252 -14.93 -11.66 11.13
N GLY A 253 -13.89 -10.97 11.62
CA GLY A 253 -12.50 -11.15 11.18
C GLY A 253 -12.20 -10.57 9.79
N LEU A 254 -13.11 -9.74 9.25
CA LEU A 254 -13.01 -9.19 7.89
C LEU A 254 -12.50 -7.74 7.84
N LYS A 255 -12.26 -7.10 8.99
CA LYS A 255 -11.79 -5.71 9.04
C LYS A 255 -10.53 -5.47 8.19
N PRO A 256 -9.49 -6.31 8.25
CA PRO A 256 -8.29 -6.05 7.45
C PRO A 256 -8.53 -6.18 5.94
N ALA A 257 -9.47 -7.03 5.54
CA ALA A 257 -9.88 -7.16 4.14
C ALA A 257 -10.69 -5.96 3.67
N PHE A 258 -11.62 -5.48 4.51
CA PHE A 258 -12.45 -4.34 4.19
C PHE A 258 -11.63 -3.05 4.11
N ASP A 259 -10.67 -2.88 5.03
CA ASP A 259 -9.76 -1.73 5.02
C ASP A 259 -8.83 -1.76 3.79
N ALA A 260 -8.27 -2.92 3.47
CA ALA A 260 -7.47 -3.10 2.26
C ALA A 260 -8.29 -2.83 0.99
N TYR A 261 -9.56 -3.25 0.97
CA TYR A 261 -10.48 -2.95 -0.12
C TYR A 261 -10.76 -1.44 -0.22
N THR A 262 -11.05 -0.76 0.89
CA THR A 262 -11.30 0.68 0.94
C THR A 262 -10.10 1.47 0.45
N LEU A 263 -8.90 1.13 0.91
CA LEU A 263 -7.65 1.74 0.46
C LEU A 263 -7.42 1.51 -1.04
N ALA A 264 -7.52 0.26 -1.49
CA ALA A 264 -7.23 -0.09 -2.87
C ALA A 264 -8.29 0.46 -3.85
N SER A 265 -9.54 0.62 -3.39
CA SER A 265 -10.60 1.29 -4.16
C SER A 265 -10.39 2.80 -4.31
N GLY A 266 -9.39 3.37 -3.64
CA GLY A 266 -9.10 4.80 -3.67
C GLY A 266 -10.21 5.64 -3.05
N GLN A 267 -10.94 5.10 -2.08
CA GLN A 267 -11.94 5.92 -1.38
C GLN A 267 -11.26 7.05 -0.63
N GLU A 268 -11.78 8.26 -0.76
CA GLU A 268 -11.30 9.41 0.00
C GLU A 268 -11.67 9.29 1.49
N GLN A 269 -10.94 10.03 2.32
CA GLN A 269 -11.26 10.13 3.73
C GLN A 269 -12.67 10.69 3.90
N LYS A 270 -13.50 9.98 4.67
CA LYS A 270 -14.87 10.45 4.94
C LYS A 270 -14.79 11.68 5.86
N PRO A 271 -15.67 12.69 5.72
CA PRO A 271 -15.59 13.94 6.51
C PRO A 271 -15.62 13.75 8.03
N TYR A 272 -16.23 12.66 8.50
CA TYR A 272 -16.31 12.33 9.92
C TYR A 272 -15.18 11.40 10.42
N ALA A 273 -14.30 10.93 9.54
CA ALA A 273 -13.21 10.03 9.87
C ALA A 273 -12.00 10.81 10.37
N ALA A 274 -11.39 10.38 11.47
CA ALA A 274 -10.20 11.02 12.01
C ALA A 274 -8.92 10.71 11.22
N PHE A 275 -8.89 9.56 10.54
CA PHE A 275 -7.73 9.07 9.79
C PHE A 275 -8.08 8.84 8.32
N ASP A 276 -7.09 9.04 7.45
CA ASP A 276 -7.18 8.56 6.07
C ASP A 276 -7.21 7.02 6.02
N PRO A 277 -7.70 6.41 4.93
CA PRO A 277 -7.81 4.95 4.84
C PRO A 277 -6.48 4.20 4.99
N LEU A 278 -5.36 4.80 4.58
CA LEU A 278 -4.03 4.18 4.71
C LEU A 278 -3.57 4.12 6.16
N SER A 279 -3.80 5.20 6.90
CA SER A 279 -3.49 5.34 8.32
C SER A 279 -4.43 4.47 9.18
N GLU A 280 -5.71 4.38 8.83
CA GLU A 280 -6.66 3.45 9.47
C GLU A 280 -6.19 1.98 9.31
N LEU A 281 -5.87 1.56 8.08
CA LEU A 281 -5.35 0.21 7.81
C LEU A 281 -4.05 -0.04 8.57
N THR A 282 -3.12 0.91 8.54
CA THR A 282 -1.82 0.79 9.21
C THR A 282 -1.99 0.69 10.72
N GLY A 283 -2.87 1.50 11.31
CA GLY A 283 -3.21 1.45 12.73
C GLY A 283 -3.76 0.09 13.15
N ALA A 284 -4.71 -0.46 12.37
CA ALA A 284 -5.25 -1.81 12.61
C ALA A 284 -4.13 -2.86 12.60
N ARG A 285 -3.27 -2.85 11.56
CA ARG A 285 -2.14 -3.79 11.46
C ARG A 285 -1.14 -3.64 12.59
N MET A 286 -0.90 -2.43 13.09
CA MET A 286 0.01 -2.21 14.21
C MET A 286 -0.55 -2.77 15.52
N ILE A 287 -1.86 -2.63 15.72
CA ILE A 287 -2.54 -3.24 16.87
C ILE A 287 -2.46 -4.77 16.79
N GLU A 288 -2.77 -5.36 15.63
CA GLU A 288 -2.65 -6.81 15.40
C GLU A 288 -1.24 -7.32 15.72
N LEU A 289 -0.23 -6.73 15.07
CA LEU A 289 1.15 -7.13 15.25
C LEU A 289 1.60 -7.02 16.71
N PHE A 290 1.23 -5.93 17.39
CA PHE A 290 1.66 -5.65 18.76
C PHE A 290 0.95 -6.50 19.81
N ALA A 291 -0.37 -6.63 19.72
CA ALA A 291 -1.20 -7.23 20.78
C ALA A 291 -1.41 -8.73 20.60
N GLU A 292 -1.33 -9.24 19.37
CA GLU A 292 -1.65 -10.62 19.02
C GLU A 292 -0.44 -11.33 18.40
N ASN A 293 0.02 -10.94 17.21
CA ASN A 293 1.01 -11.75 16.48
C ASN A 293 2.36 -11.88 17.22
N ILE A 294 2.89 -10.80 17.79
CA ILE A 294 4.17 -10.83 18.51
C ILE A 294 4.07 -11.67 19.80
N PRO A 295 3.14 -11.37 20.74
CA PRO A 295 2.99 -12.18 21.94
C PRO A 295 2.66 -13.65 21.65
N MET A 296 1.84 -13.92 20.63
CA MET A 296 1.47 -15.28 20.23
C MET A 296 2.67 -16.05 19.69
N CYS A 297 3.50 -15.41 18.86
CA CYS A 297 4.72 -16.04 18.33
C CYS A 297 5.69 -16.41 19.48
N ILE A 298 5.87 -15.52 20.47
CA ILE A 298 6.66 -15.81 21.67
C ILE A 298 6.08 -17.03 22.41
N LEU A 299 4.76 -17.05 22.62
CA LEU A 299 4.08 -18.12 23.34
C LEU A 299 4.19 -19.47 22.62
N GLN A 300 4.00 -19.49 21.29
CA GLN A 300 4.14 -20.70 20.48
C GLN A 300 5.59 -21.21 20.50
N VAL A 301 6.58 -20.33 20.37
CA VAL A 301 8.00 -20.71 20.47
C VAL A 301 8.32 -21.27 21.86
N MET A 302 7.84 -20.64 22.93
CA MET A 302 7.97 -21.18 24.29
C MET A 302 7.35 -22.58 24.40
N SER A 303 6.16 -22.78 23.84
CA SER A 303 5.48 -24.08 23.89
C SER A 303 6.26 -25.20 23.18
N ILE A 304 6.95 -24.87 22.09
CA ILE A 304 7.84 -25.77 21.35
C ILE A 304 9.05 -26.11 22.20
N LEU A 305 9.71 -25.11 22.78
CA LEU A 305 10.92 -25.31 23.59
C LEU A 305 10.64 -26.05 24.91
N ASP A 306 9.44 -25.90 25.46
CA ASP A 306 8.96 -26.60 26.67
C ASP A 306 8.40 -28.01 26.36
N SER A 307 8.27 -28.38 25.08
CA SER A 307 7.74 -29.68 24.67
C SER A 307 8.85 -30.72 24.44
N ARG A 308 8.59 -31.98 24.84
CA ARG A 308 9.48 -33.12 24.54
C ARG A 308 9.40 -33.59 23.09
N SER A 309 8.34 -33.22 22.38
CA SER A 309 8.09 -33.59 20.99
C SER A 309 7.33 -32.47 20.31
N VAL A 310 7.84 -32.02 19.17
CA VAL A 310 7.21 -30.95 18.39
C VAL A 310 6.15 -31.56 17.49
N SER A 311 4.89 -31.19 17.70
CA SER A 311 3.81 -31.56 16.79
C SER A 311 3.93 -30.79 15.47
N ALA A 312 3.70 -31.47 14.35
CA ALA A 312 3.68 -30.84 13.03
C ALA A 312 2.63 -29.71 12.95
N THR A 313 1.53 -29.82 13.71
CA THR A 313 0.49 -28.80 13.80
C THR A 313 1.03 -27.49 14.36
N VAL A 314 1.83 -27.54 15.42
CA VAL A 314 2.39 -26.35 16.09
C VAL A 314 3.39 -25.65 15.19
N LEU A 315 4.26 -26.41 14.50
CA LEU A 315 5.21 -25.83 13.56
C LEU A 315 4.52 -25.21 12.34
N THR A 316 3.44 -25.84 11.85
CA THR A 316 2.64 -25.32 10.74
C THR A 316 1.94 -24.03 11.15
N SER A 317 1.31 -24.00 12.32
CA SER A 317 0.65 -22.80 12.86
C SER A 317 1.65 -21.65 13.01
N LEU A 318 2.79 -21.88 13.66
CA LEU A 318 3.84 -20.88 13.84
C LEU A 318 4.31 -20.31 12.50
N THR A 319 4.48 -21.17 11.49
CA THR A 319 4.91 -20.74 10.15
C THR A 319 3.85 -19.86 9.49
N ILE A 320 2.58 -20.24 9.55
CA ILE A 320 1.47 -19.46 8.98
C ILE A 320 1.36 -18.11 9.69
N SER A 321 1.35 -18.06 11.02
CA SER A 321 1.26 -16.82 11.79
C SER A 321 2.44 -15.88 11.47
N CYS A 322 3.65 -16.40 11.37
CA CYS A 322 4.83 -15.59 11.01
C CYS A 322 4.75 -15.02 9.59
N LEU A 323 4.24 -15.80 8.63
CA LEU A 323 4.02 -15.32 7.27
C LEU A 323 2.88 -14.30 7.18
N CYS A 324 1.81 -14.46 7.97
CA CYS A 324 0.71 -13.49 8.04
C CYS A 324 1.20 -12.15 8.62
N ALA A 325 1.94 -12.18 9.73
CA ALA A 325 2.59 -11.00 10.30
C ALA A 325 3.61 -10.37 9.34
N GLY A 326 4.37 -11.21 8.64
CA GLY A 326 5.28 -10.81 7.56
C GLY A 326 4.55 -10.10 6.42
N TYR A 327 3.39 -10.60 6.02
CA TYR A 327 2.56 -9.99 5.00
C TYR A 327 2.05 -8.62 5.45
N SER A 328 1.45 -8.51 6.63
CA SER A 328 0.96 -7.25 7.20
C SER A 328 2.06 -6.17 7.26
N SER A 329 3.26 -6.55 7.70
CA SER A 329 4.42 -5.65 7.74
C SER A 329 4.94 -5.25 6.36
N GLY A 330 4.99 -6.20 5.42
CA GLY A 330 5.42 -5.98 4.05
C GLY A 330 4.46 -5.09 3.25
N THR A 331 3.16 -5.29 3.40
CA THR A 331 2.14 -4.48 2.71
C THR A 331 2.11 -3.05 3.22
N VAL A 332 2.25 -2.81 4.53
CA VAL A 332 2.38 -1.44 5.06
C VAL A 332 3.54 -0.70 4.38
N THR A 333 4.70 -1.34 4.28
CA THR A 333 5.86 -0.74 3.59
C THR A 333 5.57 -0.46 2.11
N LEU A 334 4.95 -1.41 1.41
CA LEU A 334 4.64 -1.27 0.00
C LEU A 334 3.59 -0.19 -0.26
N ASP A 335 2.53 -0.14 0.53
CA ASP A 335 1.37 0.73 0.32
C ASP A 335 1.72 2.20 0.55
N TYR A 336 2.56 2.50 1.56
CA TYR A 336 3.15 3.84 1.71
C TYR A 336 4.09 4.17 0.56
N ASP A 337 4.98 3.25 0.15
CA ASP A 337 5.94 3.52 -0.92
C ASP A 337 5.28 3.80 -2.27
N ILE A 338 4.20 3.10 -2.62
CA ILE A 338 3.51 3.25 -3.91
C ILE A 338 2.42 4.33 -3.89
N SER A 339 2.08 4.89 -2.74
CA SER A 339 1.05 5.92 -2.61
C SER A 339 1.40 7.15 -3.47
N PRO A 340 0.52 7.57 -4.41
CA PRO A 340 0.78 8.73 -5.24
C PRO A 340 0.99 10.02 -4.44
N ILE A 341 0.21 10.18 -3.36
CA ILE A 341 0.27 11.36 -2.48
C ILE A 341 1.66 11.45 -1.84
N HIS A 342 2.12 10.36 -1.22
CA HIS A 342 3.41 10.30 -0.53
C HIS A 342 4.61 10.40 -1.50
N ARG A 343 4.51 9.80 -2.69
CA ARG A 343 5.55 9.95 -3.74
C ARG A 343 5.64 11.38 -4.25
N LYS A 344 4.52 12.10 -4.29
CA LYS A 344 4.46 13.49 -4.74
C LYS A 344 4.96 14.45 -3.68
N SER A 345 4.55 14.28 -2.42
CA SER A 345 4.95 15.15 -1.31
C SER A 345 6.37 14.89 -0.84
N GLU A 346 6.83 13.64 -0.87
CA GLU A 346 8.06 13.18 -0.21
C GLU A 346 8.83 12.19 -1.11
N GLY A 347 9.00 12.55 -2.39
CA GLY A 347 9.66 11.71 -3.40
C GLY A 347 11.13 11.37 -3.10
N ASN A 348 11.77 12.12 -2.20
CA ASN A 348 13.11 11.83 -1.70
C ASN A 348 13.17 10.59 -0.78
N PHE A 349 12.04 10.19 -0.20
CA PHE A 349 11.90 9.05 0.72
C PHE A 349 11.05 7.91 0.13
N TYR A 350 9.94 8.23 -0.52
CA TYR A 350 9.03 7.28 -1.16
C TYR A 350 9.33 7.14 -2.65
N GLY A 351 9.04 5.96 -3.21
CA GLY A 351 9.36 5.58 -4.59
C GLY A 351 10.53 4.61 -4.71
N PHE A 352 10.99 4.04 -3.60
CA PHE A 352 12.15 3.14 -3.58
C PHE A 352 11.82 1.75 -4.15
N VAL A 353 10.54 1.35 -4.17
CA VAL A 353 10.13 0.11 -4.81
C VAL A 353 10.10 0.31 -6.34
N PRO A 354 10.69 -0.62 -7.12
CA PRO A 354 10.64 -0.57 -8.58
C PRO A 354 9.20 -0.51 -9.12
N ASP A 355 9.01 0.06 -10.32
CA ASP A 355 7.66 0.21 -10.89
C ASP A 355 7.11 -1.03 -11.60
N SER A 356 7.96 -1.94 -12.06
CA SER A 356 7.54 -3.22 -12.63
C SER A 356 6.82 -4.05 -11.56
N ALA A 357 5.63 -4.60 -11.87
CA ALA A 357 4.87 -5.34 -10.87
C ALA A 357 5.54 -6.67 -10.50
N VAL A 358 6.29 -7.29 -11.40
CA VAL A 358 7.14 -8.45 -11.05
C VAL A 358 8.17 -8.04 -10.00
N LYS A 359 8.85 -6.90 -10.20
CA LYS A 359 9.82 -6.39 -9.22
C LYS A 359 9.16 -5.95 -7.91
N ARG A 360 7.93 -5.41 -7.96
CA ARG A 360 7.12 -5.08 -6.77
C ARG A 360 6.74 -6.33 -5.98
N LEU A 361 6.31 -7.39 -6.68
CA LEU A 361 5.98 -8.67 -6.06
C LEU A 361 7.23 -9.30 -5.43
N VAL A 362 8.35 -9.32 -6.15
CA VAL A 362 9.64 -9.82 -5.63
C VAL A 362 10.08 -9.02 -4.40
N MET A 363 9.99 -7.68 -4.46
CA MET A 363 10.25 -6.82 -3.30
C MET A 363 9.33 -7.17 -2.13
N LEU A 364 8.01 -7.24 -2.35
CA LEU A 364 7.05 -7.60 -1.33
C LEU A 364 7.38 -8.95 -0.71
N SER A 365 7.66 -9.99 -1.51
CA SER A 365 8.06 -11.31 -1.01
C SER A 365 9.31 -11.24 -0.12
N MET A 366 10.32 -10.45 -0.50
CA MET A 366 11.50 -10.23 0.35
C MET A 366 11.15 -9.50 1.65
N LEU A 367 10.26 -8.50 1.59
CA LEU A 367 9.78 -7.78 2.78
C LEU A 367 9.00 -8.71 3.72
N VAL A 368 8.14 -9.58 3.19
CA VAL A 368 7.38 -10.57 3.97
C VAL A 368 8.31 -11.57 4.65
N LEU A 369 9.20 -12.19 3.87
CA LEU A 369 10.08 -13.24 4.38
C LEU A 369 11.08 -12.71 5.41
N LYS A 370 11.66 -11.52 5.20
CA LYS A 370 12.56 -10.93 6.20
C LYS A 370 11.81 -10.62 7.50
N SER A 371 10.58 -10.11 7.43
CA SER A 371 9.80 -9.77 8.62
C SER A 371 9.40 -11.04 9.39
N ALA A 372 8.95 -12.08 8.68
CA ALA A 372 8.60 -13.37 9.27
C ALA A 372 9.80 -14.04 9.96
N LEU A 373 10.97 -14.02 9.32
CA LEU A 373 12.20 -14.56 9.92
C LEU A 373 12.64 -13.77 11.15
N LEU A 374 12.58 -12.44 11.11
CA LEU A 374 12.95 -11.63 12.27
C LEU A 374 12.02 -11.92 13.44
N LEU A 375 10.73 -12.06 13.18
CA LEU A 375 9.72 -12.36 14.19
C LEU A 375 10.06 -13.67 14.91
N ILE A 376 10.41 -14.72 14.17
CA ILE A 376 10.85 -15.99 14.76
C ILE A 376 12.14 -15.80 15.59
N ILE A 377 13.18 -15.19 15.00
CA ILE A 377 14.47 -14.96 15.68
C ILE A 377 14.25 -14.23 17.01
N ARG A 378 13.44 -13.16 16.98
CA ARG A 378 13.23 -12.32 18.15
C ARG A 378 12.34 -12.97 19.19
N SER A 379 11.31 -13.69 18.77
CA SER A 379 10.45 -14.48 19.65
C SER A 379 11.23 -15.58 20.36
N THR A 380 12.14 -16.27 19.66
CA THR A 380 13.05 -17.25 20.27
C THR A 380 13.99 -16.60 21.29
N ALA A 381 14.54 -15.44 21.00
CA ALA A 381 15.37 -14.72 21.97
C ALA A 381 14.59 -14.33 23.23
N PHE A 382 13.35 -13.88 23.10
CA PHE A 382 12.50 -13.56 24.25
C PHE A 382 12.13 -14.81 25.05
N ALA A 383 11.87 -15.94 24.39
CA ALA A 383 11.66 -17.22 25.06
C ALA A 383 12.89 -17.63 25.89
N PHE A 384 14.11 -17.47 25.36
CA PHE A 384 15.34 -17.72 26.12
C PHE A 384 15.48 -16.82 27.36
N LEU A 385 15.17 -15.53 27.23
CA LEU A 385 15.18 -14.62 28.38
C LEU A 385 14.14 -15.01 29.43
N ILE A 386 12.96 -15.48 29.01
CA ILE A 386 11.92 -15.96 29.93
C ILE A 386 12.38 -17.21 30.68
N PHE A 387 13.03 -18.17 30.01
CA PHE A 387 13.55 -19.38 30.64
C PHE A 387 14.72 -19.10 31.60
N LEU A 388 15.56 -18.11 31.30
CA LEU A 388 16.55 -17.60 32.27
C LEU A 388 15.89 -16.96 33.50
N GLY A 389 14.70 -16.41 33.33
CA GLY A 389 13.87 -15.82 34.37
C GLY A 389 13.25 -14.49 33.91
N GLN A 390 11.99 -14.26 34.30
CA GLN A 390 11.21 -13.09 33.85
C GLN A 390 11.91 -11.74 34.07
N GLN A 391 12.76 -11.62 35.09
CA GLN A 391 13.56 -10.42 35.37
C GLN A 391 14.50 -10.03 34.22
N TYR A 392 15.08 -11.00 33.49
CA TYR A 392 15.95 -10.73 32.36
C TYR A 392 15.18 -10.11 31.20
N LEU A 393 13.97 -10.62 30.91
CA LEU A 393 13.07 -10.06 29.92
C LEU A 393 12.68 -8.61 30.26
N TRP A 394 12.17 -8.38 31.48
CA TRP A 394 11.69 -7.05 31.87
C TRP A 394 12.82 -6.02 31.93
N THR A 395 14.02 -6.42 32.38
CA THR A 395 15.19 -5.55 32.38
C THR A 395 15.62 -5.21 30.96
N PHE A 396 15.66 -6.20 30.06
CA PHE A 396 15.98 -5.98 28.66
C PHE A 396 15.00 -5.00 28.00
N LEU A 397 13.69 -5.25 28.16
CA LEU A 397 12.64 -4.38 27.61
C LEU A 397 12.71 -2.96 28.17
N ALA A 398 12.87 -2.80 29.49
CA ALA A 398 12.95 -1.49 30.13
C ALA A 398 14.17 -0.69 29.63
N CYS A 399 15.33 -1.33 29.49
CA CYS A 399 16.54 -0.69 28.97
C CYS A 399 16.39 -0.30 27.50
N ASP A 400 15.98 -1.22 26.63
CA ASP A 400 15.91 -0.98 25.19
C ASP A 400 14.83 0.06 24.83
N LEU A 401 13.63 -0.08 25.38
CA LEU A 401 12.54 0.88 25.16
C LEU A 401 12.84 2.22 25.85
N GLY A 402 13.38 2.18 27.07
CA GLY A 402 13.75 3.38 27.82
C GLY A 402 14.78 4.23 27.06
N LEU A 403 15.83 3.61 26.53
CA LEU A 403 16.85 4.29 25.72
C LEU A 403 16.26 4.89 24.45
N PHE A 404 15.36 4.18 23.76
CA PHE A 404 14.66 4.71 22.58
C PHE A 404 13.83 5.97 22.90
N LEU A 405 13.03 5.91 23.96
CA LEU A 405 12.17 7.03 24.35
C LEU A 405 13.01 8.22 24.82
N LEU A 406 14.07 7.98 25.59
CA LEU A 406 15.03 9.01 25.99
C LEU A 406 15.74 9.63 24.78
N TYR A 407 16.11 8.83 23.78
CA TYR A 407 16.67 9.32 22.52
C TYR A 407 15.70 10.28 21.81
N LYS A 408 14.42 9.91 21.71
CA LYS A 408 13.39 10.78 21.11
C LYS A 408 13.17 12.07 21.91
N ILE A 409 13.18 12.00 23.25
CA ILE A 409 13.08 13.18 24.12
C ILE A 409 14.31 14.09 23.94
N ALA A 410 15.53 13.53 23.95
CA ALA A 410 16.78 14.28 23.84
C ALA A 410 16.90 15.03 22.51
N ARG A 411 16.35 14.47 21.42
CA ARG A 411 16.30 15.16 20.11
C ARG A 411 15.11 16.12 19.94
N ASN A 412 14.30 16.33 20.99
CA ASN A 412 13.05 17.08 20.94
C ASN A 412 12.09 16.55 19.84
N ASP A 413 12.01 15.23 19.70
CA ASP A 413 11.31 14.51 18.62
C ASP A 413 10.34 13.46 19.21
N PHE A 414 9.93 13.66 20.46
CA PHE A 414 9.09 12.71 21.20
C PHE A 414 7.64 12.72 20.75
N LEU A 415 7.03 13.91 20.67
CA LEU A 415 5.63 14.07 20.26
C LEU A 415 5.37 13.42 18.90
N TYR A 416 4.23 12.75 18.79
CA TYR A 416 3.82 12.06 17.59
C TYR A 416 3.18 13.03 16.59
N TRP A 417 3.10 12.63 15.32
CA TRP A 417 2.56 13.50 14.27
C TRP A 417 1.05 13.74 14.40
N ALA A 418 0.32 12.87 15.10
CA ALA A 418 -1.11 13.03 15.32
C ALA A 418 -1.44 14.36 16.06
N PRO A 419 -2.50 15.08 15.68
CA PRO A 419 -2.81 16.43 16.15
C PRO A 419 -3.46 16.43 17.54
N VAL A 420 -2.78 15.84 18.52
CA VAL A 420 -3.20 15.76 19.92
C VAL A 420 -2.27 16.63 20.78
N SER A 421 -2.86 17.56 21.53
CA SER A 421 -2.13 18.53 22.34
C SER A 421 -2.14 18.21 23.84
N GLY A 422 -1.28 18.90 24.60
CA GLY A 422 -1.21 18.80 26.06
C GLY A 422 -0.80 17.41 26.58
N ALA A 423 -1.28 17.06 27.78
CA ALA A 423 -0.96 15.79 28.45
C ALA A 423 -1.45 14.56 27.65
N ALA A 424 -2.60 14.68 26.96
CA ALA A 424 -3.11 13.64 26.08
C ALA A 424 -2.17 13.38 24.90
N GLY A 425 -1.56 14.43 24.33
CA GLY A 425 -0.56 14.32 23.27
C GLY A 425 0.71 13.59 23.72
N VAL A 426 1.19 13.87 24.93
CA VAL A 426 2.34 13.17 25.53
C VAL A 426 2.03 11.68 25.74
N LEU A 427 0.84 11.36 26.28
CA LEU A 427 0.41 9.97 26.46
C LEU A 427 0.25 9.24 25.13
N CYS A 428 -0.39 9.87 24.13
CA CYS A 428 -0.53 9.34 22.78
C CYS A 428 0.85 9.06 22.17
N ALA A 429 1.79 9.99 22.29
CA ALA A 429 3.15 9.80 21.83
C ALA A 429 3.84 8.62 22.51
N PHE A 430 3.75 8.51 23.85
CA PHE A 430 4.33 7.38 24.58
C PHE A 430 3.79 6.02 24.07
N ILE A 431 2.47 5.91 23.91
CA ILE A 431 1.82 4.68 23.43
C ILE A 431 2.24 4.37 22.00
N MET A 432 2.08 5.31 21.07
CA MET A 432 2.39 5.09 19.66
C MET A 432 3.86 4.78 19.44
N ARG A 433 4.76 5.54 20.07
CA ARG A 433 6.21 5.28 20.01
C ARG A 433 6.57 3.89 20.52
N THR A 434 5.92 3.43 21.59
CA THR A 434 6.14 2.09 22.14
C THR A 434 5.67 1.01 21.19
N ILE A 435 4.44 1.13 20.65
CA ILE A 435 3.89 0.17 19.68
C ILE A 435 4.81 0.08 18.46
N ILE A 436 5.14 1.22 17.85
CA ILE A 436 5.98 1.26 16.64
C ILE A 436 7.37 0.69 16.92
N LYS A 437 7.98 0.99 18.07
CA LYS A 437 9.29 0.42 18.46
C LYS A 437 9.23 -1.09 18.59
N VAL A 438 8.29 -1.62 19.38
CA VAL A 438 8.13 -3.06 19.60
C VAL A 438 7.85 -3.77 18.27
N VAL A 439 6.92 -3.26 17.47
CA VAL A 439 6.65 -3.86 16.16
C VAL A 439 7.89 -3.84 15.26
N THR A 440 8.64 -2.73 15.25
CA THR A 440 9.89 -2.65 14.46
C THR A 440 10.93 -3.67 14.93
N ASP A 441 11.06 -3.89 16.23
CA ASP A 441 12.05 -4.84 16.78
C ASP A 441 11.80 -6.27 16.35
N PHE A 442 10.53 -6.64 16.17
CA PHE A 442 10.15 -7.99 15.78
C PHE A 442 9.99 -8.16 14.27
N THR A 443 9.75 -7.10 13.50
CA THR A 443 9.42 -7.23 12.07
C THR A 443 10.37 -6.48 11.12
N ALA A 444 11.13 -5.49 11.62
CA ALA A 444 11.92 -4.59 10.79
C ALA A 444 11.11 -4.00 9.61
N ILE A 445 9.90 -3.51 9.88
CA ILE A 445 9.11 -2.74 8.91
C ILE A 445 9.96 -1.56 8.42
N MET A 446 10.21 -1.50 7.10
CA MET A 446 11.06 -0.47 6.51
C MET A 446 10.38 0.89 6.45
N GLN A 447 9.04 0.93 6.50
CA GLN A 447 8.30 2.19 6.60
C GLN A 447 8.74 3.01 7.82
N PHE A 448 9.03 2.34 8.95
CA PHE A 448 9.35 3.01 10.20
C PHE A 448 10.75 3.61 10.27
N ARG A 449 11.54 3.49 9.20
CA ARG A 449 12.76 4.30 9.00
C ARG A 449 12.43 5.78 8.71
N HIS A 450 11.15 6.11 8.50
CA HIS A 450 10.71 7.48 8.28
C HIS A 450 11.07 8.39 9.47
N PRO A 451 11.53 9.65 9.27
CA PRO A 451 11.87 10.56 10.37
C PRO A 451 10.73 10.82 11.36
N GLN A 452 9.47 10.75 10.92
CA GLN A 452 8.32 10.85 11.84
C GLN A 452 8.18 9.64 12.78
N GLU A 453 8.78 8.50 12.43
CA GLU A 453 8.75 7.24 13.18
C GLU A 453 10.05 7.02 13.96
N LEU A 454 10.87 6.00 13.67
CA LEU A 454 12.16 5.82 14.34
C LEU A 454 13.23 6.78 13.79
N GLY A 455 13.16 7.06 12.48
CA GLY A 455 14.21 7.74 11.71
C GLY A 455 15.27 6.76 11.18
N GLY A 456 15.86 7.10 10.03
CA GLY A 456 16.68 6.19 9.24
C GLY A 456 17.86 5.60 10.01
N MET A 457 18.72 6.48 10.52
CA MET A 457 19.94 6.09 11.23
C MET A 457 19.64 5.25 12.48
N TYR A 458 18.63 5.65 13.27
CA TYR A 458 18.21 4.89 14.44
C TYR A 458 17.65 3.53 14.04
N TRP A 459 16.78 3.47 13.03
CA TRP A 459 16.19 2.22 12.55
C TRP A 459 17.28 1.21 12.13
N THR A 460 18.31 1.67 11.40
CA THR A 460 19.43 0.81 10.97
C THR A 460 20.23 0.29 12.16
N PHE A 461 20.55 1.16 13.12
CA PHE A 461 21.22 0.74 14.36
C PHE A 461 20.36 -0.22 15.19
N ASN A 462 19.06 0.05 15.29
CA ASN A 462 18.09 -0.76 16.02
C ASN A 462 18.04 -2.19 15.48
N VAL A 463 17.98 -2.36 14.15
CA VAL A 463 17.99 -3.68 13.51
C VAL A 463 19.27 -4.46 13.84
N PHE A 464 20.42 -3.78 13.87
CA PHE A 464 21.68 -4.41 14.31
C PHE A 464 21.64 -4.83 15.79
N VAL A 465 21.12 -3.97 16.67
CA VAL A 465 20.95 -4.27 18.11
C VAL A 465 19.99 -5.44 18.31
N VAL A 466 18.90 -5.51 17.56
CA VAL A 466 17.91 -6.59 17.62
C VAL A 466 18.56 -7.94 17.31
N ILE A 467 19.34 -8.04 16.23
CA ILE A 467 19.99 -9.31 15.85
C ILE A 467 21.06 -9.69 16.86
N SER A 468 21.94 -8.74 17.22
CA SER A 468 23.03 -8.99 18.16
C SER A 468 22.54 -9.38 19.55
N SER A 469 21.52 -8.69 20.07
CA SER A 469 20.92 -9.03 21.36
C SER A 469 20.10 -10.32 21.32
N SER A 470 19.56 -10.72 20.16
CA SER A 470 18.92 -12.03 20.00
C SER A 470 19.93 -13.18 20.09
N VAL A 471 21.10 -13.02 19.48
CA VAL A 471 22.22 -13.96 19.62
C VAL A 471 22.75 -13.96 21.06
N ALA A 472 22.87 -12.79 21.70
CA ALA A 472 23.32 -12.69 23.09
C ALA A 472 22.36 -13.41 24.07
N ALA A 473 21.04 -13.26 23.89
CA ALA A 473 20.04 -13.97 24.71
C ALA A 473 20.18 -15.50 24.58
N MET A 474 20.41 -16.01 23.37
CA MET A 474 20.69 -17.43 23.14
C MET A 474 21.96 -17.87 23.86
N GLU A 475 23.07 -17.13 23.71
CA GLU A 475 24.34 -17.51 24.36
C GLU A 475 24.25 -17.47 25.88
N LEU A 476 23.52 -16.51 26.46
CA LEU A 476 23.27 -16.47 27.90
C LEU A 476 22.50 -17.71 28.36
N TYR A 477 21.45 -18.11 27.63
CA TYR A 477 20.67 -19.32 27.93
C TYR A 477 21.50 -20.60 27.76
N LEU A 478 22.26 -20.73 26.67
CA LEU A 478 23.12 -21.90 26.47
C LEU A 478 24.25 -22.00 27.50
N ASN A 479 24.75 -20.87 28.00
CA ASN A 479 25.75 -20.88 29.06
C ASN A 479 25.15 -21.22 30.43
N SER A 480 23.93 -20.79 30.75
CA SER A 480 23.28 -21.20 32.00
C SER A 480 23.02 -22.71 32.07
N LEU A 481 22.85 -23.38 30.92
CA LEU A 481 22.71 -24.84 30.88
C LEU A 481 24.02 -25.59 31.18
N LYS A 482 25.20 -24.95 31.02
CA LYS A 482 26.49 -25.60 31.30
C LYS A 482 26.81 -25.73 32.78
N ASP A 483 26.20 -24.89 33.61
CA ASP A 483 26.47 -24.84 35.05
C ASP A 483 25.66 -25.90 35.85
N ASP A 484 24.68 -26.59 35.23
CA ASP A 484 23.69 -27.47 35.88
C ASP A 484 23.86 -29.00 35.61
N ASP A 485 25.05 -29.46 35.17
CA ASP A 485 25.47 -30.86 34.85
C ASP A 485 25.11 -31.47 33.45
N GLU A 486 26.19 -31.96 32.80
CA GLU A 486 26.39 -33.10 31.85
C GLU A 486 25.27 -33.62 30.91
N LYS A 487 24.25 -32.82 30.57
CA LYS A 487 23.25 -33.21 29.55
C LYS A 487 23.24 -32.29 28.33
N ASP A 488 23.48 -32.93 27.20
CA ASP A 488 23.38 -32.47 25.81
C ASP A 488 24.53 -31.64 25.22
N ASP A 489 25.70 -32.29 25.06
CA ASP A 489 26.76 -31.85 24.15
C ASP A 489 26.27 -31.60 22.70
N GLU A 490 25.13 -32.17 22.30
CA GLU A 490 24.56 -32.01 20.95
C GLU A 490 23.48 -30.91 20.83
N LEU A 491 22.79 -30.52 21.90
CA LEU A 491 21.70 -29.52 21.84
C LEU A 491 22.24 -28.11 21.63
N ALA A 492 23.24 -27.71 22.42
CA ALA A 492 23.85 -26.39 22.31
C ALA A 492 24.37 -26.07 20.89
N PRO A 493 25.15 -26.95 20.23
CA PRO A 493 25.58 -26.69 18.85
C PRO A 493 24.42 -26.70 17.85
N ALA A 494 23.39 -27.53 18.05
CA ALA A 494 22.21 -27.56 17.17
C ALA A 494 21.38 -26.26 17.26
N VAL A 495 21.13 -25.76 18.48
CA VAL A 495 20.43 -24.48 18.72
C VAL A 495 21.23 -23.33 18.12
N ARG A 496 22.54 -23.27 18.42
CA ARG A 496 23.45 -22.25 17.89
C ARG A 496 23.44 -22.23 16.36
N LYS A 497 23.58 -23.39 15.73
CA LYS A 497 23.52 -23.54 14.27
C LYS A 497 22.19 -23.03 13.72
N THR A 498 21.07 -23.39 14.35
CA THR A 498 19.74 -22.98 13.90
C THR A 498 19.56 -21.46 13.95
N VAL A 499 19.90 -20.83 15.06
CA VAL A 499 19.79 -19.37 15.22
C VAL A 499 20.69 -18.61 14.26
N PHE A 500 21.95 -19.05 14.08
CA PHE A 500 22.85 -18.42 13.10
C PHE A 500 22.39 -18.64 11.65
N CYS A 501 21.83 -19.80 11.31
CA CYS A 501 21.23 -20.02 10.00
C CYS A 501 20.05 -19.08 9.73
N LEU A 502 19.15 -18.92 10.71
CA LEU A 502 18.01 -17.99 10.60
C LEU A 502 18.49 -16.54 10.47
N ALA A 503 19.44 -16.11 11.31
CA ALA A 503 20.02 -14.77 11.23
C ALA A 503 20.75 -14.52 9.90
N GLY A 504 21.47 -15.52 9.38
CA GLY A 504 22.11 -15.47 8.07
C GLY A 504 21.09 -15.37 6.93
N ALA A 505 20.02 -16.16 6.97
CA ALA A 505 18.92 -16.10 5.99
C ALA A 505 18.23 -14.73 6.01
N TRP A 506 17.95 -14.20 7.19
CA TRP A 506 17.41 -12.86 7.37
C TRP A 506 18.35 -11.80 6.77
N ALA A 507 19.65 -11.88 7.06
CA ALA A 507 20.64 -10.92 6.56
C ALA A 507 20.77 -10.96 5.03
N MET A 508 20.74 -12.16 4.43
CA MET A 508 20.74 -12.33 2.98
C MET A 508 19.50 -11.69 2.34
N LEU A 509 18.31 -11.90 2.91
CA LEU A 509 17.07 -11.28 2.41
C LEU A 509 17.07 -9.77 2.58
N PHE A 510 17.59 -9.26 3.70
CA PHE A 510 17.74 -7.82 3.91
C PHE A 510 18.68 -7.20 2.87
N VAL A 511 19.87 -7.77 2.67
CA VAL A 511 20.82 -7.32 1.65
C VAL A 511 20.23 -7.42 0.24
N ALA A 512 19.53 -8.51 -0.09
CA ALA A 512 18.85 -8.66 -1.37
C ALA A 512 17.77 -7.58 -1.57
N SER A 513 17.00 -7.24 -0.53
CA SER A 513 16.00 -6.17 -0.59
C SER A 513 16.62 -4.78 -0.82
N LEU A 514 17.82 -4.53 -0.28
CA LEU A 514 18.57 -3.29 -0.53
C LEU A 514 19.07 -3.21 -1.99
N PHE A 515 19.48 -4.34 -2.59
CA PHE A 515 19.88 -4.38 -4.01
C PHE A 515 18.68 -4.30 -4.97
N ALA A 516 17.52 -4.81 -4.58
CA ALA A 516 16.30 -4.72 -5.37
C ALA A 516 15.65 -3.32 -5.33
N MET A 517 16.02 -2.50 -4.36
CA MET A 517 15.58 -1.11 -4.20
C MET A 517 16.13 -0.22 -5.32
N ARG A 518 15.41 0.84 -5.68
CA ARG A 518 15.94 1.86 -6.59
C ARG A 518 17.21 2.52 -6.05
N PRO A 519 18.23 2.72 -6.90
CA PRO A 519 19.42 3.48 -6.53
C PRO A 519 19.04 4.88 -6.04
N GLY A 520 19.72 5.37 -5.01
CA GLY A 520 19.48 6.71 -4.43
C GLY A 520 18.66 6.72 -3.13
N TYR A 521 17.81 5.71 -2.89
CA TYR A 521 17.03 5.62 -1.65
C TYR A 521 17.79 4.98 -0.49
N PHE A 522 18.95 4.38 -0.75
CA PHE A 522 19.83 3.82 0.29
C PHE A 522 20.21 4.86 1.36
N ARG A 523 20.34 6.15 0.97
CA ARG A 523 20.61 7.25 1.91
C ARG A 523 19.54 7.40 3.01
N THR A 524 18.30 6.96 2.75
CA THR A 524 17.19 7.06 3.72
C THR A 524 17.42 6.20 4.97
N PHE A 525 18.26 5.16 4.89
CA PHE A 525 18.66 4.34 6.04
C PHE A 525 19.67 5.01 6.97
N PHE A 526 20.29 6.10 6.51
CA PHE A 526 21.27 6.86 7.28
C PHE A 526 20.83 8.31 7.49
N ASP A 527 19.55 8.60 7.23
CA ASP A 527 18.96 9.90 7.50
C ASP A 527 18.89 10.13 9.02
N ASN A 528 19.41 11.28 9.46
CA ASN A 528 19.45 11.69 10.85
C ASN A 528 18.52 12.89 11.15
N ARG A 529 17.70 13.31 10.19
CA ARG A 529 16.72 14.39 10.42
C ARG A 529 15.71 14.00 11.51
N THR A 530 15.23 15.00 12.23
CA THR A 530 14.05 14.92 13.10
C THR A 530 12.79 15.09 12.26
N ALA A 531 11.62 14.73 12.81
CA ALA A 531 10.35 14.94 12.13
C ALA A 531 10.14 16.41 11.74
N ALA A 532 10.53 17.35 12.62
CA ALA A 532 10.39 18.78 12.37
C ALA A 532 11.35 19.29 11.28
N GLN A 533 12.59 18.78 11.23
CA GLN A 533 13.54 19.12 10.17
C GLN A 533 13.07 18.59 8.81
N LEU A 534 12.52 17.37 8.78
CA LEU A 534 11.91 16.84 7.56
C LEU A 534 10.78 17.75 7.07
N LYS A 535 9.89 18.21 7.96
CA LYS A 535 8.80 19.11 7.58
C LYS A 535 9.29 20.46 7.06
N LEU A 536 10.36 21.01 7.63
CA LEU A 536 11.01 22.21 7.10
C LEU A 536 11.59 21.97 5.70
N ASP A 537 12.27 20.84 5.48
CA ASP A 537 12.83 20.52 4.15
C ASP A 537 11.73 20.40 3.09
N ILE A 538 10.64 19.70 3.42
CA ILE A 538 9.45 19.59 2.56
C ILE A 538 8.86 20.97 2.29
N TRP A 539 8.71 21.81 3.32
CA TRP A 539 8.16 23.17 3.16
C TRP A 539 8.96 24.03 2.16
N ASN A 540 10.28 23.88 2.16
CA ASN A 540 11.20 24.61 1.30
C ASN A 540 11.28 24.05 -0.13
N GLU A 541 10.77 22.84 -0.37
CA GLU A 541 10.68 22.28 -1.72
C GLU A 541 9.60 23.00 -2.55
N GLU A 542 9.88 23.15 -3.84
CA GLU A 542 8.92 23.72 -4.79
C GLU A 542 7.85 22.67 -5.12
N MET A 543 6.60 22.95 -4.73
CA MET A 543 5.46 22.05 -4.92
C MET A 543 4.18 22.85 -5.15
N ASP A 544 3.17 22.21 -5.73
CA ASP A 544 1.85 22.80 -5.89
C ASP A 544 1.17 23.08 -4.54
N ASP A 545 0.26 24.06 -4.56
CA ASP A 545 -0.45 24.54 -3.38
C ASP A 545 -1.21 23.39 -2.66
N ALA A 546 -1.81 22.45 -3.39
CA ALA A 546 -2.51 21.30 -2.80
C ALA A 546 -1.57 20.37 -2.02
N THR A 547 -0.40 20.06 -2.59
CA THR A 547 0.61 19.21 -1.94
C THR A 547 1.24 19.92 -0.74
N ARG A 548 1.45 21.23 -0.83
CA ARG A 548 1.93 22.04 0.31
C ARG A 548 0.90 22.08 1.44
N LEU A 549 -0.38 22.24 1.13
CA LEU A 549 -1.46 22.20 2.12
C LEU A 549 -1.54 20.84 2.83
N TYR A 550 -1.44 19.73 2.07
CA TYR A 550 -1.40 18.37 2.64
C TYR A 550 -0.29 18.19 3.69
N SER A 551 0.83 18.89 3.54
CA SER A 551 1.95 18.83 4.51
C SER A 551 1.67 19.51 5.85
N LEU A 552 0.61 20.34 5.94
CA LEU A 552 0.20 21.07 7.14
C LEU A 552 -1.03 20.47 7.84
N VAL A 553 -1.91 19.84 7.05
CA VAL A 553 -3.21 19.32 7.47
C VAL A 553 -3.08 18.10 8.38
N GLY A 554 -3.82 18.10 9.49
CA GLY A 554 -3.86 16.95 10.40
C GLY A 554 -2.54 16.62 11.10
N ILE A 555 -1.61 17.59 11.19
CA ILE A 555 -0.30 17.41 11.81
C ILE A 555 -0.22 18.17 13.13
N ASN A 556 0.44 17.56 14.12
CA ASN A 556 0.77 18.21 15.38
C ASN A 556 1.61 19.49 15.15
N PRO A 557 1.17 20.67 15.64
CA PRO A 557 1.88 21.94 15.43
C PRO A 557 3.33 21.95 15.92
N HIS A 558 3.65 21.09 16.89
CA HIS A 558 5.02 20.92 17.38
C HIS A 558 6.01 20.43 16.31
N LEU A 559 5.53 19.70 15.29
CA LEU A 559 6.36 19.26 14.16
C LEU A 559 6.63 20.41 13.18
N LEU A 560 5.80 21.45 13.17
CA LEU A 560 5.96 22.62 12.29
C LEU A 560 6.79 23.74 12.93
N ARG A 561 7.31 23.54 14.16
CA ARG A 561 8.01 24.55 14.97
C ARG A 561 9.26 25.18 14.33
N LEU A 562 9.79 24.59 13.27
CA LEU A 562 10.96 25.10 12.57
C LEU A 562 10.61 25.95 11.34
N ILE A 563 9.35 25.92 10.92
CA ILE A 563 8.81 26.76 9.84
C ILE A 563 8.34 28.06 10.49
N ASP A 564 8.60 29.20 9.85
CA ASP A 564 8.10 30.49 10.33
C ASP A 564 6.55 30.48 10.33
N GLU A 565 5.95 30.88 11.46
CA GLU A 565 4.51 30.93 11.57
C GLU A 565 3.92 31.95 10.58
N GLU A 566 4.65 33.04 10.28
CA GLU A 566 4.21 34.05 9.30
C GLU A 566 4.14 33.48 7.89
N ASP A 567 5.09 32.62 7.49
CA ASP A 567 5.09 31.98 6.17
C ASP A 567 3.87 31.07 5.99
N ILE A 568 3.51 30.32 7.03
CA ILE A 568 2.33 29.45 7.02
C ILE A 568 1.05 30.30 6.91
N VAL A 569 0.95 31.39 7.68
CA VAL A 569 -0.20 32.31 7.63
C VAL A 569 -0.33 32.97 6.26
N VAL A 570 0.77 33.43 5.68
CA VAL A 570 0.80 34.03 4.33
C VAL A 570 0.35 33.04 3.28
N PHE A 571 0.83 31.79 3.36
CA PHE A 571 0.39 30.72 2.47
C PHE A 571 -1.12 30.45 2.60
N LEU A 572 -1.62 30.30 3.83
CA LEU A 572 -3.04 30.04 4.09
C LEU A 572 -3.95 31.23 3.74
N ARG A 573 -3.42 32.45 3.59
CA ARG A 573 -4.20 33.60 3.11
C ARG A 573 -4.71 33.41 1.67
N LYS A 574 -4.02 32.60 0.85
CA LYS A 574 -4.50 32.20 -0.48
C LYS A 574 -5.84 31.45 -0.43
N ARG A 575 -6.30 31.00 0.74
CA ARG A 575 -7.61 30.34 0.89
C ARG A 575 -8.77 31.13 0.31
N THR A 576 -8.72 32.46 0.36
CA THR A 576 -9.79 33.30 -0.23
C THR A 576 -9.85 33.17 -1.75
N GLU A 577 -8.70 32.91 -2.39
CA GLU A 577 -8.60 32.62 -3.82
C GLU A 577 -9.10 31.20 -4.10
N TRP A 578 -8.70 30.23 -3.28
CA TRP A 578 -9.16 28.83 -3.38
C TRP A 578 -10.68 28.67 -3.23
N GLU A 579 -11.28 29.40 -2.29
CA GLU A 579 -12.74 29.46 -2.09
C GLU A 579 -13.44 30.13 -3.27
N ALA A 580 -12.87 31.20 -3.81
CA ALA A 580 -13.41 31.89 -4.98
C ALA A 580 -13.34 31.04 -6.25
N ASP A 581 -12.25 30.28 -6.41
CA ASP A 581 -11.98 29.42 -7.56
C ASP A 581 -12.61 28.02 -7.43
N THR A 582 -13.26 27.73 -6.30
CA THR A 582 -13.90 26.43 -5.99
C THR A 582 -12.96 25.24 -6.20
N VAL A 583 -11.75 25.32 -5.64
CA VAL A 583 -10.75 24.24 -5.79
C VAL A 583 -11.15 23.00 -4.98
N ASP A 584 -10.97 21.81 -5.57
CA ASP A 584 -11.44 20.54 -5.00
C ASP A 584 -10.74 20.12 -3.69
N PHE A 585 -9.62 20.74 -3.32
CA PHE A 585 -8.79 20.34 -2.17
C PHE A 585 -8.99 21.20 -0.90
N TRP A 586 -9.85 22.22 -0.95
CA TRP A 586 -10.14 23.11 0.18
C TRP A 586 -11.61 23.03 0.58
N ASP A 587 -11.88 22.61 1.82
CA ASP A 587 -13.22 22.57 2.41
C ASP A 587 -13.19 22.85 3.94
N GLU A 588 -14.38 22.99 4.55
CA GLU A 588 -14.53 23.21 6.00
C GLU A 588 -13.92 22.08 6.85
N GLY A 589 -13.87 20.86 6.31
CA GLY A 589 -13.26 19.71 6.98
C GLY A 589 -11.75 19.82 7.05
N VAL A 590 -11.11 20.24 5.97
CA VAL A 590 -9.67 20.53 5.90
C VAL A 590 -9.33 21.68 6.84
N GLU A 591 -10.10 22.77 6.85
CA GLU A 591 -9.88 23.90 7.76
C GLU A 591 -9.91 23.47 9.23
N ALA A 592 -10.85 22.60 9.61
CA ALA A 592 -10.99 22.10 10.98
C ALA A 592 -9.78 21.29 11.49
N THR A 593 -8.93 20.79 10.59
CA THR A 593 -7.72 20.02 10.96
C THR A 593 -6.46 20.88 11.11
N ILE A 594 -6.53 22.16 10.71
CA ILE A 594 -5.42 23.11 10.81
C ILE A 594 -5.47 23.78 12.17
N ASP A 595 -4.31 24.01 12.79
CA ASP A 595 -4.27 24.73 14.06
C ASP A 595 -4.82 26.16 13.89
N PRO A 596 -5.81 26.59 14.71
CA PRO A 596 -6.41 27.92 14.63
C PRO A 596 -5.40 29.07 14.66
N ARG A 597 -4.22 28.85 15.23
CA ARG A 597 -3.14 29.86 15.27
C ARG A 597 -2.67 30.29 13.88
N TYR A 598 -2.82 29.43 12.87
CA TYR A 598 -2.38 29.69 11.49
C TYR A 598 -3.48 30.28 10.61
N LEU A 599 -4.74 30.22 11.04
CA LEU A 599 -5.89 30.69 10.27
C LEU A 599 -6.18 32.20 10.45
N ARG A 600 -5.31 32.92 11.16
CA ARG A 600 -5.49 34.32 11.58
C ARG A 600 -5.28 35.35 10.47
#